data_AF-A0A9E2RL00-F1
#
_entry.id   AF-A0A9E2RL00-F1
#
_cell.length_a   1.000
_cell.length_b   1.000
_cell.length_c   1.000
_cell.angle_alpha   90.00
_cell.angle_beta   90.00
_cell.angle_gamma   90.00
#
_symmetry.space_group_name_H-M   'P 1'
#
loop_
_entity.id
_entity.type
_entity.pdbx_description
1 polymer ?
#
loop_
_entity_poly.entity_id
_entity_poly.type
_entity_poly.pdbx_seq_one_letter_code
_entity_poly.pdbx_strand_id
1 'polypeptide(L)'
;MDRPLLLPLAACTQPSLVGGKAVGLARLLAGGFPVPSGFCVTTEAYDHALRAPGFSPAGQWQAALHSSGAERQRILSRCRTIIRNRDTAELTAQIIEQVRRLDLPLAGLWAVRSSATNEDGVRASFAGVYRTRLGIPLEEMASAVKDLWLSIWDERVLNYYATAGLSGAPPAMAVVIQPLVEAQAAGVVYSIHPLTGRATQVVINAVAGIAASLVDGSATPDQYVVEMAENSQTLRIRERTITRQTQALRVTGQGLREVPRPVDAVGRATLADGQLFDLARTAKQIEKTFGHPVDLEWLYDERGLWLLQARPISGLRRSRHLTNDDSEWSRANFKETLPELPSPLGLSFLELFMERYIISPYRRLGCKVPEGISSVRTFEGRPYINMTLFHSLIAQLRGDPSLMAEQMGGERLTRVPDVHPIRLVAFARAGVVMMAEMRKAVRHGPAWFAAMKVMAAEHRADRLTTVSGEDIALRLDAMGQWLDEHELTFAIAGGVSQSLQALGGFLPRWLGEDWRALLNGALQGQA
;
A
#
# COMPACT_ATOMS: atom_id res chain seq x y z
N MET A 1 -22.48 17.77 37.47
CA MET A 1 -23.07 18.00 36.14
C MET A 1 -23.20 16.64 35.50
N ASP A 2 -24.42 16.18 35.28
CA ASP A 2 -24.66 14.89 34.62
C ASP A 2 -24.12 14.94 33.20
N ARG A 3 -23.36 13.92 32.82
CA ARG A 3 -22.79 13.82 31.48
C ARG A 3 -23.93 13.59 30.46
N PRO A 4 -23.85 14.19 29.27
CA PRO A 4 -24.92 14.06 28.28
C PRO A 4 -25.02 12.63 27.77
N LEU A 5 -26.24 12.11 27.69
CA LEU A 5 -26.53 10.76 27.15
C LEU A 5 -26.47 10.73 25.62
N LEU A 6 -26.78 11.86 24.96
CA LEU A 6 -26.69 12.02 23.52
C LEU A 6 -25.97 13.33 23.18
N LEU A 7 -25.12 13.27 22.14
CA LEU A 7 -24.35 14.40 21.64
C LEU A 7 -24.44 14.50 20.12
N PRO A 8 -24.62 15.71 19.54
CA PRO A 8 -24.42 15.90 18.11
C PRO A 8 -23.01 15.47 17.69
N LEU A 9 -22.85 14.95 16.47
CA LEU A 9 -21.54 14.47 16.00
C LEU A 9 -20.45 15.54 16.08
N ALA A 10 -20.77 16.79 15.74
CA ALA A 10 -19.83 17.92 15.83
C ALA A 10 -19.30 18.18 17.27
N ALA A 11 -20.05 17.77 18.30
CA ALA A 11 -19.67 17.93 19.70
C ALA A 11 -18.89 16.71 20.27
N CYS A 12 -18.67 15.67 19.47
CA CYS A 12 -18.04 14.43 19.90
C CYS A 12 -16.50 14.55 19.96
N THR A 13 -15.99 15.31 20.93
CA THR A 13 -14.55 15.61 21.04
C THR A 13 -13.78 14.77 22.06
N GLN A 14 -14.48 14.05 22.95
CA GLN A 14 -13.89 13.31 24.06
C GLN A 14 -13.93 11.79 23.79
N PRO A 15 -12.79 11.14 23.47
CA PRO A 15 -12.76 9.70 23.14
C PRO A 15 -13.33 8.79 24.24
N SER A 16 -13.17 9.15 25.51
CA SER A 16 -13.72 8.39 26.65
C SER A 16 -15.24 8.41 26.73
N LEU A 17 -15.89 9.42 26.13
CA LEU A 17 -17.34 9.61 26.17
C LEU A 17 -18.03 9.09 24.90
N VAL A 18 -17.36 9.17 23.74
CA VAL A 18 -17.98 8.92 22.42
C VAL A 18 -17.25 7.86 21.59
N GLY A 19 -16.13 7.34 22.07
CA GLY A 19 -15.31 6.36 21.36
C GLY A 19 -14.55 6.93 20.17
N GLY A 20 -13.75 6.08 19.52
CA GLY A 20 -12.84 6.49 18.45
C GLY A 20 -13.54 6.94 17.17
N LYS A 21 -14.58 6.21 16.73
CA LYS A 21 -15.27 6.51 15.46
C LYS A 21 -15.95 7.87 15.49
N ALA A 22 -16.68 8.17 16.55
CA ALA A 22 -17.38 9.45 16.70
C ALA A 22 -16.40 10.63 16.74
N VAL A 23 -15.24 10.46 17.40
CA VAL A 23 -14.16 11.48 17.38
C VAL A 23 -13.59 11.67 15.98
N GLY A 24 -13.38 10.58 15.23
CA GLY A 24 -12.95 10.65 13.84
C GLY A 24 -13.92 11.47 12.98
N LEU A 25 -15.23 11.22 13.12
CA LEU A 25 -16.29 11.96 12.42
C LEU A 25 -16.36 13.43 12.85
N ALA A 26 -16.24 13.73 14.14
CA ALA A 26 -16.21 15.09 14.64
C ALA A 26 -15.02 15.89 14.08
N ARG A 27 -13.84 15.25 13.99
CA ARG A 27 -12.64 15.85 13.39
C ARG A 27 -12.81 16.10 11.89
N LEU A 28 -13.47 15.21 11.16
CA LEU A 28 -13.78 15.42 9.75
C LEU A 28 -14.72 16.63 9.57
N LEU A 29 -15.79 16.72 10.37
CA LEU A 29 -16.71 17.87 10.37
C LEU A 29 -15.98 19.18 10.69
N ALA A 30 -15.12 19.18 11.71
CA ALA A 30 -14.31 20.35 12.07
C ALA A 30 -13.32 20.76 10.96
N GLY A 31 -12.87 19.81 10.15
CA GLY A 31 -12.05 20.05 8.96
C GLY A 31 -12.82 20.52 7.73
N GLY A 32 -14.15 20.67 7.82
CA GLY A 32 -15.01 21.07 6.71
C GLY A 32 -15.27 19.97 5.67
N PHE A 33 -14.99 18.71 6.01
CA PHE A 33 -15.22 17.59 5.10
C PHE A 33 -16.69 17.11 5.14
N PRO A 34 -17.22 16.58 4.03
CA PRO A 34 -18.61 16.16 3.95
C PRO A 34 -18.84 14.89 4.76
N VAL A 35 -19.59 15.00 5.85
CA VAL A 35 -19.97 13.87 6.72
C VAL A 35 -21.48 13.90 6.89
N PRO A 36 -22.18 12.76 6.77
CA PRO A 36 -23.62 12.73 7.01
C PRO A 36 -23.95 13.21 8.43
N SER A 37 -24.94 14.08 8.55
CA SER A 37 -25.38 14.60 9.85
C SER A 37 -25.85 13.46 10.76
N GLY A 38 -25.71 13.62 12.06
CA GLY A 38 -26.06 12.58 13.02
C GLY A 38 -25.64 12.93 14.43
N PHE A 39 -25.76 11.95 15.32
CA PHE A 39 -25.46 12.09 16.73
C PHE A 39 -24.87 10.80 17.30
N CYS A 40 -24.37 10.90 18.52
CA CYS A 40 -23.76 9.81 19.25
C CYS A 40 -24.52 9.59 20.55
N VAL A 41 -24.96 8.36 20.79
CA VAL A 41 -25.35 7.87 22.12
C VAL A 41 -24.07 7.59 22.89
N THR A 42 -23.85 8.31 23.98
CA THR A 42 -22.57 8.33 24.69
C THR A 42 -22.35 7.08 25.54
N THR A 43 -21.13 6.89 26.02
CA THR A 43 -20.81 5.84 26.98
C THR A 43 -21.56 6.00 28.31
N GLU A 44 -22.01 7.21 28.66
CA GLU A 44 -22.83 7.42 29.87
C GLU A 44 -24.20 6.71 29.75
N ALA A 45 -24.80 6.69 28.55
CA ALA A 45 -26.04 5.96 28.32
C ALA A 45 -25.84 4.43 28.44
N TYR A 46 -24.68 3.94 28.00
CA TYR A 46 -24.29 2.55 28.22
C TYR A 46 -24.09 2.23 29.71
N ASP A 47 -23.38 3.10 30.43
CA ASP A 47 -23.14 2.93 31.86
C ASP A 47 -24.47 2.96 32.65
N HIS A 48 -25.38 3.88 32.32
CA HIS A 48 -26.75 3.91 32.85
C HIS A 48 -27.49 2.58 32.61
N ALA A 49 -27.42 2.03 31.40
CA ALA A 49 -28.06 0.75 31.09
C ALA A 49 -27.45 -0.43 31.88
N LEU A 50 -26.18 -0.35 32.26
CA LEU A 50 -25.52 -1.36 33.07
C LEU A 50 -25.78 -1.24 34.58
N ARG A 51 -26.23 -0.09 35.10
CA ARG A 51 -26.45 0.13 36.55
C ARG A 51 -27.54 -0.78 37.12
N ALA A 52 -27.16 -1.90 37.73
CA ALA A 52 -28.05 -2.82 38.44
C ALA A 52 -27.58 -3.00 39.90
N PRO A 53 -28.50 -3.10 40.88
CA PRO A 53 -28.13 -3.44 42.25
C PRO A 53 -27.29 -4.72 42.31
N GLY A 54 -26.13 -4.68 42.97
CA GLY A 54 -25.22 -5.82 43.09
C GLY A 54 -24.50 -6.26 41.80
N PHE A 55 -24.53 -5.45 40.74
CA PHE A 55 -23.82 -5.72 39.49
C PHE A 55 -22.63 -4.78 39.31
N SER A 56 -21.43 -5.35 39.21
CA SER A 56 -20.20 -4.63 38.87
C SER A 56 -19.73 -5.06 37.48
N PRO A 57 -19.86 -4.22 36.43
CA PRO A 57 -19.39 -4.54 35.08
C PRO A 57 -17.90 -4.91 35.06
N ALA A 58 -17.06 -4.16 35.78
CA ALA A 58 -15.63 -4.42 35.88
C ALA A 58 -15.34 -5.78 36.54
N GLY A 59 -16.06 -6.12 37.61
CA GLY A 59 -15.91 -7.42 38.28
C GLY A 59 -16.31 -8.60 37.39
N GLN A 60 -17.42 -8.47 36.65
CA GLN A 60 -17.88 -9.52 35.73
C GLN A 60 -16.94 -9.68 34.53
N TRP A 61 -16.39 -8.58 34.01
CA TRP A 61 -15.41 -8.62 32.93
C TRP A 61 -14.14 -9.35 33.35
N GLN A 62 -13.60 -9.01 34.52
CA GLN A 62 -12.41 -9.67 35.06
C GLN A 62 -12.68 -11.15 35.34
N ALA A 63 -13.82 -11.50 35.93
CA ALA A 63 -14.20 -12.91 36.11
C ALA A 63 -14.26 -13.65 34.77
N ALA A 64 -14.89 -13.06 33.74
CA ALA A 64 -14.99 -13.68 32.41
C ALA A 64 -13.63 -13.88 31.73
N LEU A 65 -12.67 -12.96 31.91
CA LEU A 65 -11.31 -13.09 31.39
C LEU A 65 -10.54 -14.25 32.04
N HIS A 66 -10.74 -14.49 33.35
CA HIS A 66 -10.06 -15.54 34.11
C HIS A 66 -10.77 -16.90 34.08
N SER A 67 -12.03 -16.95 33.64
CA SER A 67 -12.79 -18.19 33.46
C SER A 67 -12.68 -18.73 32.03
N SER A 68 -13.06 -20.00 31.83
CA SER A 68 -13.15 -20.65 30.52
C SER A 68 -14.39 -21.56 30.41
N GLY A 69 -14.70 -22.01 29.19
CA GLY A 69 -15.78 -22.96 28.92
C GLY A 69 -17.15 -22.51 29.45
N ALA A 70 -17.88 -23.42 30.10
CA ALA A 70 -19.24 -23.19 30.57
C ALA A 70 -19.35 -22.04 31.59
N GLU A 71 -18.33 -21.82 32.41
CA GLU A 71 -18.34 -20.75 33.41
C GLU A 71 -18.32 -19.37 32.75
N ARG A 72 -17.42 -19.15 31.79
CA ARG A 72 -17.36 -17.91 31.00
C ARG A 72 -18.69 -17.66 30.30
N GLN A 73 -19.29 -18.68 29.69
CA GLN A 73 -20.58 -18.56 29.02
C GLN A 73 -21.71 -18.15 29.97
N ARG A 74 -21.73 -18.63 31.21
CA ARG A 74 -22.72 -18.22 32.22
C ARG A 74 -22.55 -16.74 32.60
N ILE A 75 -21.32 -16.29 32.84
CA ILE A 75 -21.01 -14.89 33.17
C ILE A 75 -21.47 -13.96 32.05
N LEU A 76 -21.10 -14.28 30.81
CA LEU A 76 -21.49 -13.50 29.63
C LEU A 76 -23.00 -13.47 29.44
N SER A 77 -23.66 -14.61 29.59
CA SER A 77 -25.12 -14.71 29.44
C SER A 77 -25.85 -13.89 30.49
N ARG A 78 -25.37 -13.87 31.75
CA ARG A 78 -25.92 -13.01 32.81
C ARG A 78 -25.81 -11.53 32.46
N CYS A 79 -24.65 -11.08 31.99
CA CYS A 79 -24.45 -9.69 31.58
C CYS A 79 -25.36 -9.30 30.41
N ARG A 80 -25.50 -10.20 29.42
CA ARG A 80 -26.40 -10.02 28.28
C ARG A 80 -27.87 -9.93 28.70
N THR A 81 -28.31 -10.74 29.68
CA THR A 81 -29.68 -10.67 30.20
C THR A 81 -29.98 -9.35 30.88
N ILE A 82 -29.02 -8.79 31.65
CA ILE A 82 -29.19 -7.48 32.30
C ILE A 82 -29.44 -6.40 31.25
N ILE A 83 -28.61 -6.34 30.21
CA ILE A 83 -28.77 -5.37 29.12
C ILE A 83 -30.10 -5.60 28.39
N ARG A 84 -30.42 -6.86 28.05
CA ARG A 84 -31.63 -7.23 27.31
C ARG A 84 -32.91 -6.81 28.04
N ASN A 85 -32.95 -6.94 29.36
CA ASN A 85 -34.14 -6.64 30.16
C ASN A 85 -34.29 -5.15 30.50
N ARG A 86 -33.36 -4.27 30.06
CA ARG A 86 -33.54 -2.83 30.24
C ARG A 86 -34.65 -2.27 29.38
N ASP A 87 -35.48 -1.44 30.01
CA ASP A 87 -36.45 -0.62 29.31
C ASP A 87 -35.72 0.38 28.39
N THR A 88 -36.26 0.53 27.19
CA THR A 88 -35.77 1.41 26.13
C THR A 88 -36.65 2.62 25.90
N ALA A 89 -37.78 2.76 26.61
CA ALA A 89 -38.73 3.83 26.38
C ALA A 89 -38.09 5.22 26.49
N GLU A 90 -37.31 5.45 27.55
CA GLU A 90 -36.62 6.72 27.76
C GLU A 90 -35.57 7.01 26.67
N LEU A 91 -34.73 6.02 26.34
CA LEU A 91 -33.74 6.13 25.27
C LEU A 91 -34.40 6.42 23.92
N THR A 92 -35.53 5.76 23.63
CA THR A 92 -36.30 5.97 22.40
C THR A 92 -36.82 7.40 22.32
N ALA A 93 -37.41 7.92 23.40
CA ALA A 93 -37.89 9.30 23.46
C ALA A 93 -36.75 10.31 23.26
N GLN A 94 -35.61 10.09 23.91
CA GLN A 94 -34.44 10.95 23.76
C GLN A 94 -33.88 10.92 22.33
N ILE A 95 -33.81 9.74 21.70
CA ILE A 95 -33.39 9.58 20.29
C ILE A 95 -34.31 10.37 19.36
N ILE A 96 -35.63 10.20 19.49
CA ILE A 96 -36.60 10.90 18.64
C ILE A 96 -36.49 12.43 18.82
N GLU A 97 -36.31 12.89 20.06
CA GLU A 97 -36.13 14.31 20.33
C GLU A 97 -34.83 14.85 19.73
N GLN A 98 -33.74 14.08 19.79
CA GLN A 98 -32.50 14.45 19.10
C GLN A 98 -32.64 14.52 17.59
N VAL A 99 -33.36 13.58 16.98
CA VAL A 99 -33.66 13.58 15.54
C VAL A 99 -34.40 14.87 15.16
N ARG A 100 -35.41 15.28 15.93
CA ARG A 100 -36.13 16.54 15.70
C ARG A 100 -35.24 17.77 15.89
N ARG A 101 -34.47 17.80 16.98
CA ARG A 101 -33.59 18.93 17.30
C ARG A 101 -32.52 19.19 16.24
N LEU A 102 -32.06 18.13 15.58
CA LEU A 102 -31.06 18.21 14.52
C LEU A 102 -31.67 18.32 13.11
N ASP A 103 -32.99 18.48 13.01
CA ASP A 103 -33.73 18.54 11.75
C ASP A 103 -33.42 17.36 10.81
N LEU A 104 -33.32 16.17 11.40
CA LEU A 104 -33.04 14.92 10.67
C LEU A 104 -34.35 14.24 10.26
N PRO A 105 -34.35 13.46 9.16
CA PRO A 105 -35.56 12.86 8.64
C PRO A 105 -36.17 11.85 9.61
N LEU A 106 -37.42 12.06 10.02
CA LEU A 106 -38.16 11.13 10.88
C LEU A 106 -38.55 9.83 10.16
N ALA A 107 -38.70 9.89 8.83
CA ALA A 107 -38.98 8.76 7.97
C ALA A 107 -37.71 8.35 7.20
N GLY A 108 -37.41 7.06 7.16
CA GLY A 108 -36.24 6.53 6.46
C GLY A 108 -35.50 5.47 7.26
N LEU A 109 -34.39 5.00 6.70
CA LEU A 109 -33.52 4.02 7.33
C LEU A 109 -32.29 4.68 7.93
N TRP A 110 -31.75 4.07 8.97
CA TRP A 110 -30.61 4.58 9.71
C TRP A 110 -29.45 3.59 9.75
N ALA A 111 -28.25 4.14 9.91
CA ALA A 111 -27.03 3.43 10.23
C ALA A 111 -26.72 3.59 11.71
N VAL A 112 -26.53 2.45 12.40
CA VAL A 112 -26.23 2.37 13.83
C VAL A 112 -24.89 1.67 13.98
N ARG A 113 -23.86 2.45 14.26
CA ARG A 113 -22.45 2.03 14.23
C ARG A 113 -21.86 2.06 15.63
N SER A 114 -21.20 0.98 16.03
CA SER A 114 -20.45 0.93 17.30
C SER A 114 -19.31 1.95 17.28
N SER A 115 -19.05 2.61 18.41
CA SER A 115 -17.92 3.51 18.61
C SER A 115 -17.36 3.22 20.00
N ALA A 116 -16.63 2.12 20.14
CA ALA A 116 -16.11 1.71 21.44
C ALA A 116 -14.90 2.57 21.84
N THR A 117 -14.65 2.70 23.15
CA THR A 117 -13.53 3.50 23.70
C THR A 117 -12.14 2.96 23.33
N ASN A 118 -12.07 1.68 22.95
CA ASN A 118 -10.85 0.97 22.56
C ASN A 118 -10.73 0.75 21.05
N GLU A 119 -11.71 1.17 20.25
CA GLU A 119 -11.84 0.72 18.85
C GLU A 119 -10.69 1.20 17.95
N ASP A 120 -10.25 2.45 18.15
CA ASP A 120 -9.19 3.11 17.37
C ASP A 120 -7.91 3.33 18.20
N GLY A 121 -7.60 2.38 19.11
CA GLY A 121 -6.43 2.44 19.98
C GLY A 121 -5.08 2.31 19.24
N VAL A 122 -4.04 3.00 19.73
CA VAL A 122 -2.69 3.05 19.12
C VAL A 122 -1.99 1.68 19.05
N ARG A 123 -2.32 0.75 19.95
CA ARG A 123 -1.63 -0.55 20.09
C ARG A 123 -2.37 -1.74 19.46
N ALA A 124 -3.69 -1.65 19.27
CA ALA A 124 -4.51 -2.71 18.69
C ALA A 124 -5.80 -2.11 18.13
N SER A 125 -6.10 -2.36 16.86
CA SER A 125 -7.36 -1.95 16.21
C SER A 125 -8.40 -3.04 16.41
N PHE A 126 -9.49 -2.74 17.12
CA PHE A 126 -10.62 -3.66 17.30
C PHE A 126 -11.58 -3.62 16.09
N ALA A 127 -11.05 -3.29 14.91
CA ALA A 127 -11.80 -3.21 13.67
C ALA A 127 -12.57 -4.53 13.41
N GLY A 128 -13.87 -4.41 13.16
CA GLY A 128 -14.74 -5.55 12.82
C GLY A 128 -15.11 -6.47 14.00
N VAL A 129 -14.63 -6.19 15.22
CA VAL A 129 -14.96 -7.01 16.39
C VAL A 129 -16.37 -6.71 16.90
N TYR A 130 -16.79 -5.44 16.86
CA TYR A 130 -18.12 -5.00 17.30
C TYR A 130 -19.15 -5.04 16.17
N ARG A 131 -20.44 -5.09 16.55
CA ARG A 131 -21.53 -5.14 15.57
C ARG A 131 -21.80 -3.75 14.97
N THR A 132 -22.28 -3.74 13.73
CA THR A 132 -22.88 -2.59 13.06
C THR A 132 -24.22 -3.02 12.50
N ARG A 133 -25.22 -2.14 12.56
CA ARG A 133 -26.56 -2.37 12.01
C ARG A 133 -26.86 -1.28 10.98
N LEU A 134 -27.24 -1.70 9.79
CA LEU A 134 -27.64 -0.78 8.71
C LEU A 134 -29.09 -1.08 8.34
N GLY A 135 -29.80 -0.08 7.83
CA GLY A 135 -31.16 -0.27 7.34
C GLY A 135 -32.20 -0.31 8.46
N ILE A 136 -31.94 0.36 9.59
CA ILE A 136 -32.78 0.28 10.79
C ILE A 136 -33.84 1.38 10.77
N PRO A 137 -35.14 1.05 10.89
CA PRO A 137 -36.19 2.04 11.10
C PRO A 137 -36.03 2.77 12.45
N LEU A 138 -36.53 4.00 12.57
CA LEU A 138 -36.35 4.81 13.77
C LEU A 138 -36.99 4.17 15.01
N GLU A 139 -38.12 3.48 14.83
CA GLU A 139 -38.83 2.72 15.87
C GLU A 139 -38.01 1.57 16.47
N GLU A 140 -37.07 1.00 15.70
CA GLU A 140 -36.19 -0.09 16.13
C GLU A 140 -34.85 0.40 16.68
N MET A 141 -34.60 1.71 16.67
CA MET A 141 -33.30 2.29 16.98
C MET A 141 -32.77 1.90 18.36
N ALA A 142 -33.61 1.98 19.40
CA ALA A 142 -33.17 1.65 20.76
C ALA A 142 -32.85 0.15 20.92
N SER A 143 -33.54 -0.71 20.18
CA SER A 143 -33.23 -2.14 20.09
C SER A 143 -31.86 -2.36 19.42
N ALA A 144 -31.61 -1.67 18.30
CA ALA A 144 -30.33 -1.72 17.61
C ALA A 144 -29.17 -1.21 18.49
N VAL A 145 -29.36 -0.13 19.25
CA VAL A 145 -28.36 0.37 20.22
C VAL A 145 -28.06 -0.70 21.28
N LYS A 146 -29.09 -1.35 21.85
CA LYS A 146 -28.91 -2.46 22.80
C LYS A 146 -28.17 -3.64 22.20
N ASP A 147 -28.47 -3.99 20.95
CA ASP A 147 -27.76 -5.05 20.21
C ASP A 147 -26.26 -4.78 20.10
N LEU A 148 -25.88 -3.52 19.90
CA LEU A 148 -24.48 -3.10 19.88
C LEU A 148 -23.85 -3.17 21.27
N TRP A 149 -24.55 -2.74 22.33
CA TRP A 149 -24.09 -2.89 23.71
C TRP A 149 -23.87 -4.35 24.12
N LEU A 150 -24.77 -5.24 23.70
CA LEU A 150 -24.64 -6.68 23.91
C LEU A 150 -23.37 -7.24 23.26
N SER A 151 -22.91 -6.64 22.16
CA SER A 151 -21.72 -7.12 21.44
C SER A 151 -20.42 -7.01 22.24
N ILE A 152 -20.31 -6.12 23.24
CA ILE A 152 -19.16 -6.09 24.15
C ILE A 152 -19.00 -7.43 24.88
N TRP A 153 -20.11 -8.07 25.21
CA TRP A 153 -20.18 -9.28 26.03
C TRP A 153 -20.25 -10.55 25.18
N ASP A 154 -19.85 -10.47 23.91
CA ASP A 154 -19.63 -11.62 23.05
C ASP A 154 -18.27 -12.27 23.38
N GLU A 155 -18.21 -13.60 23.32
CA GLU A 155 -17.00 -14.36 23.65
C GLU A 155 -15.80 -13.98 22.77
N ARG A 156 -16.06 -13.62 21.50
CA ARG A 156 -15.03 -13.15 20.56
C ARG A 156 -14.31 -11.88 21.04
N VAL A 157 -15.00 -10.96 21.72
CA VAL A 157 -14.40 -9.72 22.23
C VAL A 157 -13.43 -10.04 23.37
N LEU A 158 -13.84 -10.92 24.29
CA LEU A 158 -12.99 -11.37 25.38
C LEU A 158 -11.77 -12.12 24.89
N ASN A 159 -11.93 -13.01 23.92
CA ASN A 159 -10.80 -13.74 23.32
C ASN A 159 -9.81 -12.78 22.70
N TYR A 160 -10.29 -11.78 21.94
CA TYR A 160 -9.42 -10.74 21.39
C TYR A 160 -8.68 -9.97 22.49
N TYR A 161 -9.37 -9.57 23.58
CA TYR A 161 -8.75 -8.89 24.73
C TYR A 161 -7.65 -9.74 25.38
N ALA A 162 -7.91 -11.04 25.59
CA ALA A 162 -6.95 -11.96 26.17
C ALA A 162 -5.73 -12.15 25.27
N THR A 163 -5.93 -12.35 23.96
CA THR A 163 -4.83 -12.52 22.99
C THR A 163 -4.00 -11.23 22.81
N ALA A 164 -4.64 -10.05 22.89
CA ALA A 164 -3.95 -8.76 22.84
C ALA A 164 -3.20 -8.41 24.13
N GLY A 165 -3.26 -9.24 25.17
CA GLY A 165 -2.57 -9.02 26.45
C GLY A 165 -3.14 -7.85 27.25
N LEU A 166 -4.42 -7.51 27.06
CA LEU A 166 -5.07 -6.38 27.73
C LEU A 166 -5.74 -6.85 29.02
N SER A 167 -5.31 -6.32 30.17
CA SER A 167 -5.82 -6.68 31.51
C SER A 167 -6.70 -5.61 32.16
N GLY A 168 -7.12 -4.60 31.40
CA GLY A 168 -7.83 -3.41 31.89
C GLY A 168 -9.33 -3.58 32.18
N ALA A 169 -9.97 -2.46 32.53
CA ALA A 169 -11.42 -2.35 32.66
C ALA A 169 -12.15 -2.72 31.34
N PRO A 170 -13.42 -3.17 31.41
CA PRO A 170 -14.20 -3.42 30.20
C PRO A 170 -14.28 -2.14 29.35
N PRO A 171 -14.25 -2.28 28.01
CA PRO A 171 -14.51 -1.14 27.15
C PRO A 171 -15.95 -0.64 27.36
N ALA A 172 -16.17 0.66 27.18
CA ALA A 172 -17.49 1.24 27.10
C ALA A 172 -17.87 1.45 25.63
N MET A 173 -19.17 1.34 25.32
CA MET A 173 -19.68 1.48 23.95
C MET A 173 -20.49 2.75 23.82
N ALA A 174 -19.98 3.69 23.04
CA ALA A 174 -20.82 4.71 22.43
C ALA A 174 -21.36 4.19 21.08
N VAL A 175 -22.42 4.81 20.57
CA VAL A 175 -23.06 4.41 19.31
C VAL A 175 -23.30 5.62 18.45
N VAL A 176 -22.80 5.61 17.22
CA VAL A 176 -23.05 6.63 16.20
C VAL A 176 -24.33 6.28 15.46
N ILE A 177 -25.23 7.26 15.35
CA ILE A 177 -26.49 7.17 14.63
C ILE A 177 -26.50 8.23 13.53
N GLN A 178 -26.64 7.79 12.28
CA GLN A 178 -26.70 8.64 11.09
C GLN A 178 -27.81 8.15 10.16
N PRO A 179 -28.49 9.05 9.42
CA PRO A 179 -29.36 8.64 8.33
C PRO A 179 -28.57 7.78 7.33
N LEU A 180 -29.20 6.72 6.84
CA LEU A 180 -28.59 5.87 5.84
C LEU A 180 -28.65 6.57 4.47
N VAL A 181 -27.49 6.99 3.97
CA VAL A 181 -27.39 7.63 2.65
C VAL A 181 -27.41 6.56 1.57
N GLU A 182 -28.23 6.76 0.55
CA GLU A 182 -28.26 5.88 -0.62
C GLU A 182 -27.00 6.09 -1.46
N ALA A 183 -26.17 5.04 -1.56
CA ALA A 183 -24.92 5.09 -2.29
C ALA A 183 -25.09 4.61 -3.74
N GLN A 184 -24.53 5.36 -4.69
CA GLN A 184 -24.26 4.86 -6.04
C GLN A 184 -23.02 3.97 -6.04
N ALA A 185 -21.98 4.42 -5.32
CA ALA A 185 -20.75 3.69 -5.08
C ALA A 185 -20.28 3.96 -3.65
N ALA A 186 -19.65 3.00 -3.02
CA ALA A 186 -19.05 3.16 -1.70
C ALA A 186 -17.81 2.31 -1.58
N GLY A 187 -16.98 2.62 -0.58
CA GLY A 187 -15.85 1.78 -0.28
C GLY A 187 -14.88 2.39 0.69
N VAL A 188 -13.61 2.03 0.50
CA VAL A 188 -12.52 2.37 1.41
C VAL A 188 -11.41 3.04 0.62
N VAL A 189 -10.81 4.09 1.17
CA VAL A 189 -9.60 4.70 0.61
C VAL A 189 -8.50 4.76 1.66
N TYR A 190 -7.33 4.27 1.29
CA TYR A 190 -6.11 4.39 2.07
C TYR A 190 -5.29 5.53 1.52
N SER A 191 -4.98 6.52 2.35
CA SER A 191 -4.16 7.67 1.93
C SER A 191 -2.72 7.28 1.58
N ILE A 192 -2.29 6.07 1.92
CA ILE A 192 -0.99 5.49 1.66
C ILE A 192 -1.18 4.06 1.16
N HIS A 193 -0.29 3.56 0.29
CA HIS A 193 -0.39 2.17 -0.13
C HIS A 193 -0.18 1.22 1.06
N PRO A 194 -1.19 0.41 1.46
CA PRO A 194 -1.16 -0.31 2.73
C PRO A 194 -0.14 -1.46 2.76
N LEU A 195 0.16 -2.07 1.60
CA LEU A 195 1.17 -3.14 1.50
C LEU A 195 2.61 -2.60 1.33
N THR A 196 2.83 -1.64 0.42
CA THR A 196 4.17 -1.17 0.08
C THR A 196 4.65 0.00 0.94
N GLY A 197 3.75 0.67 1.67
CA GLY A 197 4.08 1.83 2.49
C GLY A 197 4.38 3.10 1.69
N ARG A 198 3.95 3.18 0.42
CA ARG A 198 4.23 4.32 -0.48
C ARG A 198 3.32 5.50 -0.22
N ALA A 199 3.89 6.56 0.36
CA ALA A 199 3.14 7.79 0.70
C ALA A 199 2.66 8.59 -0.52
N THR A 200 3.21 8.36 -1.70
CA THR A 200 2.78 8.98 -2.96
C THR A 200 1.69 8.18 -3.67
N GLN A 201 1.17 7.12 -3.06
CA GLN A 201 0.11 6.30 -3.65
C GLN A 201 -1.09 6.24 -2.72
N VAL A 202 -2.26 6.51 -3.30
CA VAL A 202 -3.56 6.33 -2.65
C VAL A 202 -4.20 5.10 -3.25
N VAL A 203 -4.68 4.19 -2.39
CA VAL A 203 -5.38 2.97 -2.83
C VAL A 203 -6.85 3.12 -2.54
N ILE A 204 -7.68 2.96 -3.56
CA ILE A 204 -9.14 3.10 -3.49
C ILE A 204 -9.75 1.74 -3.82
N ASN A 205 -10.58 1.23 -2.92
CA ASN A 205 -11.44 0.07 -3.16
C ASN A 205 -12.88 0.56 -3.29
N ALA A 206 -13.59 0.14 -4.33
CA ALA A 206 -14.96 0.58 -4.60
C ALA A 206 -15.89 -0.58 -4.95
N VAL A 207 -17.11 -0.53 -4.42
CA VAL A 207 -18.23 -1.38 -4.83
C VAL A 207 -19.43 -0.54 -5.22
N ALA A 208 -20.27 -1.10 -6.09
CA ALA A 208 -21.55 -0.49 -6.42
C ALA A 208 -22.52 -0.62 -5.23
N GLY A 209 -23.24 0.46 -4.92
CA GLY A 209 -24.15 0.50 -3.78
C GLY A 209 -23.42 0.67 -2.44
N ILE A 210 -24.02 0.17 -1.37
CA ILE A 210 -23.53 0.31 0.01
C ILE A 210 -22.41 -0.71 0.30
N ALA A 211 -21.31 -0.24 0.88
CA ALA A 211 -20.09 -1.01 1.13
C ALA A 211 -20.13 -1.97 2.34
N ALA A 212 -21.31 -2.47 2.74
CA ALA A 212 -21.39 -3.42 3.86
C ALA A 212 -20.62 -4.72 3.56
N SER A 213 -20.69 -5.18 2.31
CA SER A 213 -20.03 -6.38 1.80
C SER A 213 -18.51 -6.29 1.70
N LEU A 214 -17.94 -5.09 1.79
CA LEU A 214 -16.49 -4.90 1.87
C LEU A 214 -15.95 -5.10 3.28
N VAL A 215 -16.75 -4.79 4.29
CA VAL A 215 -16.35 -4.91 5.70
C VAL A 215 -16.41 -6.36 6.16
N ASP A 216 -17.34 -7.15 5.64
CA ASP A 216 -17.48 -8.57 5.95
C ASP A 216 -16.69 -9.50 5.00
N GLY A 217 -16.08 -8.94 3.94
CA GLY A 217 -15.25 -9.68 2.97
C GLY A 217 -16.04 -10.54 1.99
N SER A 218 -17.36 -10.35 1.87
CA SER A 218 -18.23 -11.11 0.97
C SER A 218 -18.20 -10.66 -0.49
N ALA A 219 -17.70 -9.44 -0.77
CA ALA A 219 -17.59 -8.90 -2.13
C ALA A 219 -16.14 -8.54 -2.51
N THR A 220 -15.80 -8.75 -3.79
CA THR A 220 -14.52 -8.33 -4.37
C THR A 220 -14.66 -6.92 -4.97
N PRO A 221 -14.06 -5.87 -4.39
CA PRO A 221 -14.13 -4.50 -4.91
C PRO A 221 -13.36 -4.34 -6.22
N ASP A 222 -13.72 -3.31 -6.98
CA ASP A 222 -12.75 -2.70 -7.90
C ASP A 222 -11.63 -2.06 -7.08
N GLN A 223 -10.39 -2.22 -7.51
CA GLN A 223 -9.23 -1.60 -6.88
C GLN A 223 -8.53 -0.63 -7.84
N TYR A 224 -8.15 0.52 -7.31
CA TYR A 224 -7.47 1.58 -8.03
C TYR A 224 -6.27 2.07 -7.24
N VAL A 225 -5.16 2.33 -7.94
CA VAL A 225 -3.98 2.98 -7.35
C VAL A 225 -3.80 4.33 -8.03
N VAL A 226 -3.98 5.41 -7.27
CA VAL A 226 -3.79 6.78 -7.75
C VAL A 226 -2.42 7.27 -7.29
N GLU A 227 -1.62 7.74 -8.25
CA GLU A 227 -0.33 8.34 -7.99
C GLU A 227 -0.47 9.83 -7.67
N MET A 228 0.17 10.24 -6.57
CA MET A 228 0.18 11.59 -6.04
C MET A 228 1.59 12.18 -6.15
N ALA A 229 1.67 13.45 -6.55
CA ALA A 229 2.87 14.24 -6.43
C ALA A 229 3.17 14.56 -4.96
N GLU A 230 4.39 15.00 -4.66
CA GLU A 230 4.79 15.37 -3.29
C GLU A 230 3.94 16.51 -2.71
N ASN A 231 3.48 17.43 -3.56
CA ASN A 231 2.56 18.51 -3.18
C ASN A 231 1.09 18.06 -3.01
N SER A 232 0.83 16.74 -3.00
CA SER A 232 -0.50 16.13 -2.90
C SER A 232 -1.44 16.39 -4.08
N GLN A 233 -0.91 16.78 -5.25
CA GLN A 233 -1.68 16.79 -6.50
C GLN A 233 -1.77 15.38 -7.10
N THR A 234 -2.90 15.07 -7.70
CA THR A 234 -3.10 13.82 -8.45
C THR A 234 -2.33 13.86 -9.76
N LEU A 235 -1.51 12.87 -10.05
CA LEU A 235 -0.75 12.77 -11.29
C LEU A 235 -1.45 11.89 -12.32
N ARG A 236 -1.73 10.64 -11.95
CA ARG A 236 -2.34 9.65 -12.85
C ARG A 236 -2.94 8.48 -12.06
N ILE A 237 -3.83 7.74 -12.71
CA ILE A 237 -4.26 6.42 -12.23
C ILE A 237 -3.24 5.40 -12.74
N ARG A 238 -2.50 4.80 -11.81
CA ARG A 238 -1.39 3.87 -12.07
C ARG A 238 -1.90 2.47 -12.42
N GLU A 239 -2.90 2.00 -11.66
CA GLU A 239 -3.45 0.66 -11.78
C GLU A 239 -4.97 0.69 -11.65
N ARG A 240 -5.63 -0.18 -12.42
CA ARG A 240 -7.07 -0.43 -12.35
C ARG A 240 -7.31 -1.94 -12.39
N THR A 241 -7.93 -2.47 -11.35
CA THR A 241 -8.39 -3.85 -11.29
C THR A 241 -9.90 -3.81 -11.18
N ILE A 242 -10.59 -4.10 -12.30
CA ILE A 242 -12.05 -4.04 -12.38
C ILE A 242 -12.61 -5.44 -12.15
N THR A 243 -13.54 -5.56 -11.21
CA THR A 243 -14.19 -6.83 -10.89
C THR A 243 -15.57 -6.89 -11.51
N ARG A 244 -16.02 -8.12 -11.78
CA ARG A 244 -17.34 -8.37 -12.37
C ARG A 244 -18.42 -8.38 -11.29
N GLN A 245 -18.70 -7.22 -10.70
CA GLN A 245 -19.75 -7.09 -9.69
C GLN A 245 -21.14 -7.22 -10.34
N THR A 246 -21.91 -8.25 -10.00
CA THR A 246 -23.23 -8.57 -10.58
C THR A 246 -24.40 -8.04 -9.74
N GLN A 247 -24.17 -7.77 -8.46
CA GLN A 247 -25.16 -7.27 -7.51
C GLN A 247 -24.64 -6.03 -6.79
N ALA A 248 -25.55 -5.24 -6.24
CA ALA A 248 -25.26 -4.07 -5.42
C ALA A 248 -26.25 -4.02 -4.25
N LEU A 249 -25.75 -3.72 -3.05
CA LEU A 249 -26.60 -3.54 -1.88
C LEU A 249 -27.24 -2.15 -1.91
N ARG A 250 -28.57 -2.08 -1.95
CA ARG A 250 -29.34 -0.83 -2.07
C ARG A 250 -30.46 -0.75 -1.05
N VAL A 251 -30.88 0.49 -0.77
CA VAL A 251 -32.09 0.76 0.00
C VAL A 251 -33.29 0.51 -0.91
N THR A 252 -34.25 -0.28 -0.45
CA THR A 252 -35.50 -0.57 -1.14
C THR A 252 -36.68 -0.31 -0.20
N GLY A 253 -37.91 -0.30 -0.73
CA GLY A 253 -39.12 -0.22 0.10
C GLY A 253 -39.28 -1.38 1.10
N GLN A 254 -38.48 -2.45 0.96
CA GLN A 254 -38.45 -3.61 1.86
C GLN A 254 -37.18 -3.65 2.73
N GLY A 255 -36.49 -2.52 2.90
CA GLY A 255 -35.22 -2.41 3.62
C GLY A 255 -34.01 -2.57 2.71
N LEU A 256 -32.87 -2.95 3.29
CA LEU A 256 -31.62 -3.19 2.54
C LEU A 256 -31.68 -4.53 1.81
N ARG A 257 -31.48 -4.51 0.49
CA ARG A 257 -31.46 -5.72 -0.34
C ARG A 257 -30.38 -5.67 -1.40
N GLU A 258 -29.85 -6.84 -1.74
CA GLU A 258 -29.02 -7.00 -2.92
C GLU A 258 -29.91 -6.96 -4.16
N VAL A 259 -29.58 -6.04 -5.07
CA VAL A 259 -30.29 -5.85 -6.32
C VAL A 259 -29.33 -6.16 -7.48
N PRO A 260 -29.77 -6.88 -8.53
CA PRO A 260 -28.96 -7.08 -9.73
C PRO A 260 -28.52 -5.75 -10.34
N ARG A 261 -27.26 -5.68 -10.79
CA ARG A 261 -26.76 -4.53 -11.53
C ARG A 261 -27.24 -4.59 -13.00
N PRO A 262 -27.44 -3.44 -13.65
CA PRO A 262 -27.66 -3.38 -15.09
C PRO A 262 -26.57 -4.13 -15.86
N VAL A 263 -26.94 -4.91 -16.88
CA VAL A 263 -26.03 -5.81 -17.60
C VAL A 263 -24.86 -5.05 -18.24
N ASP A 264 -25.10 -3.83 -18.70
CA ASP A 264 -24.12 -2.92 -19.29
C ASP A 264 -23.13 -2.32 -18.27
N ALA A 265 -23.48 -2.31 -16.98
CA ALA A 265 -22.62 -1.83 -15.90
C ALA A 265 -21.71 -2.93 -15.32
N VAL A 266 -22.01 -4.21 -15.59
CA VAL A 266 -21.23 -5.35 -15.09
C VAL A 266 -19.88 -5.41 -15.81
N GLY A 267 -18.78 -5.43 -15.04
CA GLY A 267 -17.42 -5.41 -15.58
C GLY A 267 -16.94 -4.04 -16.05
N ARG A 268 -17.72 -2.98 -15.82
CA ARG A 268 -17.27 -1.58 -15.95
C ARG A 268 -16.80 -1.04 -14.60
N ALA A 269 -15.88 -0.08 -14.66
CA ALA A 269 -15.39 0.63 -13.49
C ALA A 269 -16.54 1.28 -12.71
N THR A 270 -16.54 1.06 -11.39
CA THR A 270 -17.54 1.62 -10.47
C THR A 270 -17.42 3.14 -10.33
N LEU A 271 -16.21 3.69 -10.51
CA LEU A 271 -15.92 5.11 -10.38
C LEU A 271 -15.38 5.69 -11.69
N ALA A 272 -15.74 6.95 -11.97
CA ALA A 272 -15.11 7.73 -13.01
C ALA A 272 -13.74 8.28 -12.55
N ASP A 273 -12.85 8.58 -13.50
CA ASP A 273 -11.51 9.12 -13.23
C ASP A 273 -11.52 10.39 -12.37
N GLY A 274 -12.48 11.30 -12.62
CA GLY A 274 -12.64 12.52 -11.82
C GLY A 274 -12.94 12.20 -10.35
N GLN A 275 -13.82 11.22 -10.08
CA GLN A 275 -14.16 10.79 -8.73
C GLN A 275 -12.96 10.15 -8.01
N LEU A 276 -12.14 9.38 -8.74
CA LEU A 276 -10.90 8.80 -8.21
C LEU A 276 -9.90 9.89 -7.81
N PHE A 277 -9.73 10.91 -8.65
CA PHE A 277 -8.85 12.03 -8.33
C PHE A 277 -9.35 12.88 -7.17
N ASP A 278 -10.64 13.17 -7.11
CA ASP A 278 -11.22 13.95 -6.02
C ASP A 278 -11.15 13.21 -4.69
N LEU A 279 -11.40 11.89 -4.70
CA LEU A 279 -11.26 11.04 -3.51
C LEU A 279 -9.81 10.95 -3.04
N ALA A 280 -8.85 10.79 -3.96
CA ALA A 280 -7.43 10.74 -3.61
C ALA A 280 -6.91 12.07 -3.04
N ARG A 281 -7.34 13.19 -3.63
CA ARG A 281 -7.04 14.53 -3.10
C ARG A 281 -7.63 14.72 -1.70
N THR A 282 -8.89 14.33 -1.51
CA THR A 282 -9.59 14.42 -0.23
C THR A 282 -8.89 13.58 0.85
N ALA A 283 -8.51 12.33 0.52
CA ALA A 283 -7.77 11.47 1.44
C ALA A 283 -6.43 12.09 1.88
N LYS A 284 -5.71 12.77 0.96
CA LYS A 284 -4.46 13.48 1.29
C LYS A 284 -4.68 14.73 2.14
N GLN A 285 -5.74 15.48 1.88
CA GLN A 285 -6.11 16.63 2.70
C GLN A 285 -6.45 16.20 4.14
N ILE A 286 -7.15 15.07 4.29
CA ILE A 286 -7.48 14.50 5.60
C ILE A 286 -6.22 13.97 6.28
N GLU A 287 -5.35 13.23 5.59
CA GLU A 287 -4.05 12.79 6.14
C GLU A 287 -3.26 13.98 6.68
N LYS A 288 -3.20 15.08 5.93
CA LYS A 288 -2.52 16.31 6.35
C LYS A 288 -3.17 16.93 7.59
N THR A 289 -4.50 16.99 7.63
CA THR A 289 -5.28 17.54 8.76
C THR A 289 -5.12 16.66 10.01
N PHE A 290 -5.04 15.35 9.82
CA PHE A 290 -4.97 14.39 10.92
C PHE A 290 -3.53 14.19 11.42
N GLY A 291 -2.53 14.49 10.59
CA GLY A 291 -1.10 14.38 10.90
C GLY A 291 -0.53 12.97 10.74
N HIS A 292 -1.32 12.03 10.23
CA HIS A 292 -0.95 10.63 10.06
C HIS A 292 -1.71 10.01 8.88
N PRO A 293 -1.21 8.93 8.25
CA PRO A 293 -1.95 8.22 7.21
C PRO A 293 -3.32 7.75 7.70
N VAL A 294 -4.31 7.80 6.81
CA VAL A 294 -5.70 7.53 7.14
C VAL A 294 -6.30 6.45 6.24
N ASP A 295 -7.13 5.62 6.87
CA ASP A 295 -8.09 4.71 6.26
C ASP A 295 -9.47 5.35 6.38
N LEU A 296 -10.13 5.61 5.26
CA LEU A 296 -11.40 6.31 5.20
C LEU A 296 -12.49 5.43 4.56
N GLU A 297 -13.63 5.31 5.23
CA GLU A 297 -14.85 4.80 4.61
C GLU A 297 -15.58 5.96 3.93
N TRP A 298 -16.01 5.76 2.70
CA TRP A 298 -16.64 6.79 1.88
C TRP A 298 -17.82 6.22 1.08
N LEU A 299 -18.71 7.11 0.64
CA LEU A 299 -19.69 6.85 -0.40
C LEU A 299 -19.86 8.04 -1.34
N TYR A 300 -20.34 7.77 -2.54
CA TYR A 300 -20.87 8.75 -3.47
C TYR A 300 -22.38 8.55 -3.59
N ASP A 301 -23.14 9.62 -3.39
CA ASP A 301 -24.54 9.72 -3.79
C ASP A 301 -24.68 10.69 -4.98
N GLU A 302 -25.90 11.09 -5.32
CA GLU A 302 -26.17 12.07 -6.38
C GLU A 302 -25.62 13.47 -6.08
N ARG A 303 -25.38 13.80 -4.80
CA ARG A 303 -24.91 15.11 -4.35
C ARG A 303 -23.39 15.18 -4.29
N GLY A 304 -22.72 14.04 -4.11
CA GLY A 304 -21.27 13.93 -4.16
C GLY A 304 -20.70 12.99 -3.10
N LEU A 305 -19.47 13.31 -2.68
CA LEU A 305 -18.71 12.51 -1.73
C LEU A 305 -19.21 12.71 -0.30
N TRP A 306 -19.38 11.61 0.43
CA TRP A 306 -19.60 11.58 1.86
C TRP A 306 -18.59 10.68 2.56
N LEU A 307 -18.07 11.12 3.70
CA LEU A 307 -17.17 10.35 4.54
C LEU A 307 -17.95 9.76 5.72
N LEU A 308 -17.81 8.45 5.87
CA LEU A 308 -18.56 7.66 6.86
C LEU A 308 -17.69 7.26 8.04
N GLN A 309 -16.37 7.31 7.86
CA GLN A 309 -15.40 7.07 8.91
C GLN A 309 -14.00 7.54 8.52
N ALA A 310 -13.18 7.89 9.52
CA ALA A 310 -11.74 8.05 9.39
C ALA A 310 -10.98 7.36 10.53
N ARG A 311 -9.98 6.54 10.20
CA ARG A 311 -9.13 5.82 11.16
C ARG A 311 -7.64 6.02 10.86
N PRO A 312 -6.76 5.99 11.86
CA PRO A 312 -5.32 5.91 11.63
C PRO A 312 -4.91 4.53 11.09
N ILE A 313 -3.97 4.49 10.15
CA ILE A 313 -3.35 3.22 9.72
C ILE A 313 -2.19 2.87 10.65
N SER A 314 -2.39 1.88 11.52
CA SER A 314 -1.38 1.41 12.49
C SER A 314 -0.38 0.42 11.88
N GLY A 315 0.87 0.40 12.36
CA GLY A 315 1.87 -0.61 12.02
C GLY A 315 2.57 -0.42 10.67
N LEU A 316 2.22 0.62 9.92
CA LEU A 316 2.80 0.88 8.61
C LEU A 316 4.17 1.56 8.70
N ARG A 317 5.18 1.01 8.00
CA ARG A 317 6.46 1.70 7.76
C ARG A 317 6.39 2.41 6.41
N ARG A 318 6.54 3.75 6.42
CA ARG A 318 6.67 4.51 5.17
C ARG A 318 7.93 4.04 4.43
N SER A 319 7.75 3.52 3.22
CA SER A 319 8.87 3.13 2.36
C SER A 319 9.26 4.30 1.46
N ARG A 320 10.54 4.71 1.54
CA ARG A 320 11.15 5.66 0.60
C ARG A 320 11.93 4.96 -0.52
N HIS A 321 11.97 3.63 -0.51
CA HIS A 321 12.79 2.87 -1.44
C HIS A 321 12.14 2.81 -2.82
N LEU A 322 12.95 2.94 -3.86
CA LEU A 322 12.53 2.71 -5.24
C LEU A 322 12.05 1.27 -5.39
N THR A 323 10.97 1.09 -6.13
CA THR A 323 10.57 -0.21 -6.68
C THR A 323 10.75 -0.22 -8.19
N ASN A 324 10.64 -1.41 -8.79
CA ASN A 324 10.51 -1.57 -10.24
C ASN A 324 9.44 -0.67 -10.88
N ASP A 325 8.46 -0.34 -10.06
CA ASP A 325 7.29 0.40 -10.38
C ASP A 325 7.52 1.93 -10.41
N ASP A 326 8.57 2.42 -9.78
CA ASP A 326 9.01 3.83 -9.90
C ASP A 326 10.18 3.98 -10.88
N SER A 327 10.57 2.88 -11.50
CA SER A 327 11.72 2.83 -12.38
C SER A 327 11.32 3.17 -13.80
N GLU A 328 12.15 3.96 -14.46
CA GLU A 328 12.13 4.14 -15.90
C GLU A 328 12.94 3.04 -16.56
N TRP A 329 12.33 2.44 -17.59
CA TRP A 329 12.83 1.26 -18.27
C TRP A 329 13.18 1.64 -19.71
N SER A 330 14.39 1.30 -20.17
CA SER A 330 14.78 1.57 -21.55
C SER A 330 15.23 0.32 -22.27
N ARG A 331 14.89 0.28 -23.56
CA ARG A 331 15.39 -0.72 -24.52
C ARG A 331 16.46 -0.15 -25.46
N ALA A 332 16.92 1.08 -25.26
CA ALA A 332 17.87 1.70 -26.18
C ALA A 332 19.13 0.86 -26.39
N ASN A 333 19.66 0.25 -25.33
CA ASN A 333 20.77 -0.70 -25.44
C ASN A 333 20.33 -2.09 -25.96
N PHE A 334 19.29 -2.69 -25.37
CA PHE A 334 18.87 -4.06 -25.75
C PHE A 334 18.29 -4.18 -27.15
N LYS A 335 17.79 -3.10 -27.76
CA LYS A 335 17.34 -3.16 -29.17
C LYS A 335 18.51 -3.37 -30.13
N GLU A 336 19.72 -2.99 -29.75
CA GLU A 336 20.93 -3.15 -30.57
C GLU A 336 21.58 -4.52 -30.32
N THR A 337 21.65 -4.96 -29.05
CA THR A 337 22.27 -6.23 -28.68
C THR A 337 21.34 -7.44 -28.80
N LEU A 338 20.03 -7.23 -28.64
CA LEU A 338 18.96 -8.24 -28.73
C LEU A 338 17.78 -7.69 -29.56
N PRO A 339 17.98 -7.47 -30.88
CA PRO A 339 16.97 -6.88 -31.75
C PRO A 339 15.72 -7.77 -31.90
N GLU A 340 15.95 -9.07 -32.01
CA GLU A 340 14.89 -10.09 -32.10
C GLU A 340 14.32 -10.44 -30.72
N LEU A 341 13.24 -11.23 -30.71
CA LEU A 341 12.64 -11.75 -29.48
C LEU A 341 13.53 -12.87 -28.91
N PRO A 342 14.14 -12.70 -27.72
CA PRO A 342 14.92 -13.77 -27.12
C PRO A 342 14.02 -14.95 -26.72
N SER A 343 14.57 -16.16 -26.72
CA SER A 343 13.87 -17.32 -26.18
C SER A 343 13.62 -17.17 -24.67
N PRO A 344 12.61 -17.85 -24.09
CA PRO A 344 12.39 -17.83 -22.65
C PRO A 344 13.65 -18.23 -21.84
N LEU A 345 14.43 -19.21 -22.32
CA LEU A 345 15.70 -19.60 -21.70
C LEU A 345 16.73 -18.46 -21.73
N GLY A 346 16.82 -17.73 -22.84
CA GLY A 346 17.68 -16.56 -22.97
C GLY A 346 17.30 -15.44 -22.00
N LEU A 347 16.00 -15.21 -21.79
CA LEU A 347 15.50 -14.22 -20.82
C LEU A 347 15.85 -14.61 -19.38
N SER A 348 15.65 -15.87 -19.00
CA SER A 348 16.03 -16.38 -17.67
C SER A 348 17.53 -16.23 -17.41
N PHE A 349 18.36 -16.47 -18.43
CA PHE A 349 19.81 -16.28 -18.31
C PHE A 349 20.19 -14.80 -18.18
N LEU A 350 19.50 -13.92 -18.90
CA LEU A 350 19.77 -12.48 -18.86
C LEU A 350 19.55 -11.90 -17.45
N GLU A 351 18.48 -12.32 -16.76
CA GLU A 351 18.22 -11.90 -15.37
C GLU A 351 19.36 -12.32 -14.43
N LEU A 352 19.81 -13.57 -14.53
CA LEU A 352 20.94 -14.10 -13.76
C LEU A 352 22.25 -13.37 -14.09
N PHE A 353 22.51 -13.12 -15.37
CA PHE A 353 23.70 -12.40 -15.82
C PHE A 353 23.75 -10.98 -15.25
N MET A 354 22.64 -10.24 -15.36
CA MET A 354 22.55 -8.87 -14.87
C MET A 354 22.76 -8.82 -13.36
N GLU A 355 22.14 -9.73 -12.60
CA GLU A 355 22.29 -9.77 -11.16
C GLU A 355 23.73 -10.12 -10.74
N ARG A 356 24.31 -11.17 -11.33
CA ARG A 356 25.60 -11.71 -10.92
C ARG A 356 26.78 -10.84 -11.36
N TYR A 357 26.79 -10.39 -12.61
CA TYR A 357 27.97 -9.75 -13.21
C TYR A 357 27.86 -8.24 -13.33
N ILE A 358 26.64 -7.68 -13.23
CA ILE A 358 26.44 -6.22 -13.31
C ILE A 358 26.09 -5.63 -11.94
N ILE A 359 25.07 -6.15 -11.24
CA ILE A 359 24.57 -5.56 -9.99
C ILE A 359 25.39 -5.94 -8.76
N SER A 360 25.74 -7.22 -8.59
CA SER A 360 26.54 -7.69 -7.44
C SER A 360 27.86 -6.90 -7.25
N PRO A 361 28.61 -6.55 -8.32
CA PRO A 361 29.76 -5.67 -8.17
C PRO A 361 29.49 -4.30 -7.54
N TYR A 362 28.38 -3.64 -7.86
CA TYR A 362 28.02 -2.38 -7.20
C TYR A 362 27.77 -2.57 -5.71
N ARG A 363 27.20 -3.71 -5.30
CA ARG A 363 27.06 -4.05 -3.88
C ARG A 363 28.43 -4.24 -3.21
N ARG A 364 29.40 -4.86 -3.89
CA ARG A 364 30.79 -4.97 -3.40
C ARG A 364 31.45 -3.60 -3.22
N LEU A 365 31.16 -2.65 -4.11
CA LEU A 365 31.59 -1.25 -3.97
C LEU A 365 30.89 -0.52 -2.80
N GLY A 366 29.87 -1.10 -2.19
CA GLY A 366 29.14 -0.53 -1.06
C GLY A 366 27.91 0.27 -1.46
N CYS A 367 27.48 0.21 -2.73
CA CYS A 367 26.21 0.80 -3.15
C CYS A 367 25.03 0.02 -2.55
N LYS A 368 23.98 0.75 -2.19
CA LYS A 368 22.72 0.19 -1.75
C LYS A 368 21.81 -0.01 -2.95
N VAL A 369 21.39 -1.25 -3.16
CA VAL A 369 20.34 -1.63 -4.10
C VAL A 369 19.08 -1.90 -3.29
N PRO A 370 17.99 -1.14 -3.48
CA PRO A 370 16.71 -1.41 -2.81
C PRO A 370 16.26 -2.86 -2.97
N GLU A 371 15.66 -3.44 -1.92
CA GLU A 371 15.05 -4.76 -2.03
C GLU A 371 13.86 -4.74 -3.00
N GLY A 372 13.74 -5.79 -3.82
CA GLY A 372 12.64 -5.93 -4.78
C GLY A 372 12.77 -5.08 -6.05
N ILE A 373 13.89 -4.37 -6.25
CA ILE A 373 14.22 -3.74 -7.54
C ILE A 373 15.02 -4.71 -8.41
N SER A 374 14.65 -4.79 -9.68
CA SER A 374 15.27 -5.59 -10.72
C SER A 374 16.05 -4.66 -11.64
N SER A 375 17.20 -5.11 -12.12
CA SER A 375 18.01 -4.37 -13.10
C SER A 375 17.52 -4.55 -14.53
N VAL A 376 16.77 -5.62 -14.79
CA VAL A 376 16.15 -5.93 -16.07
C VAL A 376 14.72 -6.40 -15.83
N ARG A 377 13.81 -6.09 -16.75
CA ARG A 377 12.43 -6.59 -16.75
C ARG A 377 11.98 -6.86 -18.18
N THR A 378 11.14 -7.86 -18.34
CA THR A 378 10.56 -8.21 -19.63
C THR A 378 9.18 -7.57 -19.77
N PHE A 379 8.96 -6.83 -20.85
CA PHE A 379 7.66 -6.32 -21.27
C PHE A 379 7.36 -6.89 -22.66
N GLU A 380 6.24 -7.57 -22.82
CA GLU A 380 5.82 -8.17 -24.11
C GLU A 380 6.92 -9.04 -24.78
N GLY A 381 7.59 -9.89 -23.98
CA GLY A 381 8.67 -10.77 -24.47
C GLY A 381 10.00 -10.06 -24.76
N ARG A 382 10.11 -8.76 -24.44
CA ARG A 382 11.28 -7.94 -24.71
C ARG A 382 11.94 -7.47 -23.41
N PRO A 383 13.26 -7.67 -23.21
CA PRO A 383 13.97 -7.13 -22.05
C PRO A 383 14.18 -5.61 -22.13
N TYR A 384 14.14 -4.96 -20.96
CA TYR A 384 14.41 -3.54 -20.74
C TYR A 384 15.32 -3.37 -19.52
N ILE A 385 16.23 -2.39 -19.58
CA ILE A 385 17.16 -2.04 -18.50
C ILE A 385 16.51 -1.01 -17.56
N ASN A 386 16.70 -1.19 -16.25
CA ASN A 386 16.26 -0.26 -15.23
C ASN A 386 17.18 0.98 -15.16
N MET A 387 16.82 2.04 -15.90
CA MET A 387 17.65 3.25 -15.98
C MET A 387 17.67 4.02 -14.65
N THR A 388 16.59 3.97 -13.87
CA THR A 388 16.53 4.61 -12.54
C THR A 388 17.48 3.94 -11.53
N LEU A 389 17.57 2.62 -11.53
CA LEU A 389 18.51 1.88 -10.68
C LEU A 389 19.95 2.25 -11.02
N PHE A 390 20.32 2.17 -12.31
CA PHE A 390 21.68 2.47 -12.71
C PHE A 390 22.06 3.95 -12.48
N HIS A 391 21.12 4.88 -12.70
CA HIS A 391 21.30 6.27 -12.31
C HIS A 391 21.62 6.39 -10.82
N SER A 392 20.85 5.71 -9.96
CA SER A 392 21.09 5.69 -8.51
C SER A 392 22.46 5.10 -8.14
N LEU A 393 22.89 4.03 -8.80
CA LEU A 393 24.20 3.42 -8.55
C LEU A 393 25.37 4.36 -8.89
N ILE A 394 25.30 5.06 -10.03
CA ILE A 394 26.33 6.03 -10.42
C ILE A 394 26.34 7.25 -9.47
N ALA A 395 25.16 7.79 -9.16
CA ALA A 395 25.04 8.92 -8.24
C ALA A 395 25.54 8.57 -6.82
N GLN A 396 25.31 7.34 -6.35
CA GLN A 396 25.86 6.85 -5.08
C GLN A 396 27.39 6.90 -5.04
N LEU A 397 28.03 6.64 -6.18
CA LEU A 397 29.48 6.72 -6.38
C LEU A 397 29.96 8.13 -6.76
N ARG A 398 29.11 9.16 -6.61
CA ARG A 398 29.44 10.57 -6.91
C ARG A 398 29.80 10.83 -8.39
N GLY A 399 29.43 9.93 -9.30
CA GLY A 399 29.57 10.15 -10.74
C GLY A 399 28.42 11.00 -11.29
N ASP A 400 28.54 11.42 -12.55
CA ASP A 400 27.44 12.04 -13.29
C ASP A 400 26.60 10.94 -13.98
N PRO A 401 25.37 10.69 -13.52
CA PRO A 401 24.50 9.65 -14.07
C PRO A 401 23.82 10.07 -15.39
N SER A 402 23.86 11.35 -15.77
CA SER A 402 23.17 11.85 -16.97
C SER A 402 23.75 11.27 -18.25
N LEU A 403 25.09 11.17 -18.33
CA LEU A 403 25.79 10.55 -19.45
C LEU A 403 25.41 9.08 -19.62
N MET A 404 25.31 8.35 -18.51
CA MET A 404 24.93 6.94 -18.54
C MET A 404 23.46 6.75 -18.95
N ALA A 405 22.57 7.62 -18.46
CA ALA A 405 21.16 7.61 -18.85
C ALA A 405 21.00 7.83 -20.36
N GLU A 406 21.73 8.81 -20.91
CA GLU A 406 21.72 9.12 -22.35
C GLU A 406 22.33 7.99 -23.18
N GLN A 407 23.50 7.46 -22.80
CA GLN A 407 24.21 6.43 -23.57
C GLN A 407 23.55 5.05 -23.54
N MET A 408 23.10 4.60 -22.35
CA MET A 408 22.47 3.28 -22.22
C MET A 408 20.95 3.34 -22.39
N GLY A 409 20.33 4.43 -21.96
CA GLY A 409 18.88 4.62 -21.95
C GLY A 409 18.35 5.36 -23.18
N GLY A 410 19.20 6.00 -23.97
CA GLY A 410 18.85 6.79 -25.15
C GLY A 410 18.36 8.20 -24.84
N GLU A 411 17.83 8.43 -23.64
CA GLU A 411 17.25 9.70 -23.20
C GLU A 411 17.54 9.94 -21.71
N ARG A 412 17.31 11.18 -21.27
CA ARG A 412 17.40 11.53 -19.84
C ARG A 412 16.18 11.00 -19.09
N LEU A 413 16.39 10.62 -17.83
CA LEU A 413 15.29 10.27 -16.94
C LEU A 413 14.31 11.43 -16.80
N THR A 414 13.02 11.12 -16.91
CA THR A 414 11.93 12.05 -16.66
C THR A 414 11.80 12.35 -15.16
N ARG A 415 12.05 11.34 -14.32
CA ARG A 415 12.02 11.41 -12.86
C ARG A 415 13.37 10.99 -12.29
N VAL A 416 14.13 11.98 -11.87
CA VAL A 416 15.42 11.77 -11.21
C VAL A 416 15.18 11.29 -9.78
N PRO A 417 15.70 10.12 -9.37
CA PRO A 417 15.56 9.66 -8.00
C PRO A 417 16.41 10.51 -7.04
N ASP A 418 15.93 10.72 -5.80
CA ASP A 418 16.76 11.28 -4.74
C ASP A 418 17.77 10.24 -4.26
N VAL A 419 19.06 10.56 -4.39
CA VAL A 419 20.16 9.61 -4.16
C VAL A 419 21.18 10.21 -3.22
N HIS A 420 21.42 9.51 -2.11
CA HIS A 420 22.44 9.89 -1.15
C HIS A 420 23.77 9.17 -1.47
N PRO A 421 24.88 9.90 -1.72
CA PRO A 421 26.17 9.29 -1.94
C PRO A 421 26.63 8.39 -0.80
N ILE A 422 27.41 7.36 -1.12
CA ILE A 422 28.03 6.54 -0.09
C ILE A 422 29.02 7.38 0.74
N ARG A 423 29.21 6.98 2.00
CA ARG A 423 30.12 7.67 2.93
C ARG A 423 31.54 7.72 2.36
N LEU A 424 32.29 8.78 2.65
CA LEU A 424 33.64 9.01 2.11
C LEU A 424 34.59 7.83 2.29
N VAL A 425 34.56 7.16 3.45
CA VAL A 425 35.38 5.96 3.72
C VAL A 425 34.99 4.80 2.80
N ALA A 426 33.69 4.58 2.60
CA ALA A 426 33.19 3.54 1.69
C ALA A 426 33.53 3.89 0.23
N PHE A 427 33.48 5.16 -0.14
CA PHE A 427 33.89 5.65 -1.45
C PHE A 427 35.39 5.42 -1.72
N ALA A 428 36.26 5.76 -0.76
CA ALA A 428 37.68 5.48 -0.88
C ALA A 428 37.96 3.98 -1.03
N ARG A 429 37.26 3.13 -0.26
CA ARG A 429 37.33 1.67 -0.39
C ARG A 429 36.87 1.21 -1.78
N ALA A 430 35.77 1.76 -2.29
CA ALA A 430 35.27 1.46 -3.63
C ALA A 430 36.32 1.77 -4.72
N GLY A 431 37.02 2.91 -4.58
CA GLY A 431 38.14 3.27 -5.46
C GLY A 431 39.28 2.25 -5.43
N VAL A 432 39.68 1.78 -4.24
CA VAL A 432 40.72 0.74 -4.10
C VAL A 432 40.29 -0.58 -4.76
N VAL A 433 39.05 -1.02 -4.54
CA VAL A 433 38.51 -2.24 -5.14
C VAL A 433 38.49 -2.12 -6.66
N MET A 434 37.99 -1.01 -7.20
CA MET A 434 37.94 -0.79 -8.64
C MET A 434 39.35 -0.78 -9.27
N MET A 435 40.32 -0.11 -8.63
CA MET A 435 41.71 -0.10 -9.09
C MET A 435 42.34 -1.50 -9.08
N ALA A 436 42.01 -2.34 -8.10
CA ALA A 436 42.47 -3.73 -8.05
C ALA A 436 41.89 -4.55 -9.22
N GLU A 437 40.59 -4.42 -9.49
CA GLU A 437 39.92 -5.09 -10.62
C GLU A 437 40.47 -4.64 -11.98
N MET A 438 40.67 -3.34 -12.17
CA MET A 438 41.28 -2.82 -13.40
C MET A 438 42.70 -3.35 -13.60
N ARG A 439 43.53 -3.37 -12.54
CA ARG A 439 44.88 -3.96 -12.62
C ARG A 439 44.85 -5.45 -12.91
N LYS A 440 43.88 -6.19 -12.36
CA LYS A 440 43.66 -7.61 -12.66
C LYS A 440 43.36 -7.79 -14.15
N ALA A 441 42.46 -6.99 -14.71
CA ALA A 441 42.08 -7.05 -16.12
C ALA A 441 43.27 -6.69 -17.05
N VAL A 442 44.04 -5.65 -16.74
CA VAL A 442 45.22 -5.28 -17.53
C VAL A 442 46.29 -6.37 -17.47
N ARG A 443 46.54 -6.94 -16.28
CA ARG A 443 47.60 -7.94 -16.08
C ARG A 443 47.27 -9.29 -16.71
N HIS A 444 46.04 -9.77 -16.56
CA HIS A 444 45.67 -11.14 -16.94
C HIS A 444 44.79 -11.22 -18.18
N GLY A 445 44.10 -10.13 -18.53
CA GLY A 445 43.14 -10.08 -19.63
C GLY A 445 43.69 -10.65 -20.95
N PRO A 446 44.86 -10.21 -21.45
CA PRO A 446 45.39 -10.73 -22.71
C PRO A 446 45.56 -12.26 -22.72
N ALA A 447 46.05 -12.83 -21.62
CA ALA A 447 46.24 -14.27 -21.48
C ALA A 447 44.90 -15.01 -21.38
N TRP A 448 43.96 -14.49 -20.59
CA TRP A 448 42.65 -15.11 -20.40
C TRP A 448 41.79 -15.05 -21.67
N PHE A 449 41.81 -13.93 -22.41
CA PHE A 449 41.16 -13.83 -23.72
C PHE A 449 41.79 -14.76 -24.76
N ALA A 450 43.12 -14.95 -24.71
CA ALA A 450 43.78 -15.94 -25.57
C ALA A 450 43.28 -17.36 -25.26
N ALA A 451 43.19 -17.73 -23.99
CA ALA A 451 42.66 -19.02 -23.55
C ALA A 451 41.19 -19.20 -23.96
N MET A 452 40.34 -18.18 -23.80
CA MET A 452 38.95 -18.21 -24.26
C MET A 452 38.83 -18.44 -25.77
N LYS A 453 39.70 -17.81 -26.58
CA LYS A 453 39.74 -18.04 -28.03
C LYS A 453 40.12 -19.48 -28.39
N VAL A 454 41.05 -20.07 -27.65
CA VAL A 454 41.43 -21.49 -27.82
C VAL A 454 40.24 -22.40 -27.45
N MET A 455 39.64 -22.17 -26.28
CA MET A 455 38.46 -22.92 -25.82
C MET A 455 37.30 -22.86 -26.83
N ALA A 456 37.01 -21.67 -27.37
CA ALA A 456 35.99 -21.50 -28.41
C ALA A 456 36.33 -22.23 -29.71
N ALA A 457 37.61 -22.29 -30.10
CA ALA A 457 38.05 -23.02 -31.28
C ALA A 457 37.97 -24.55 -31.11
N GLU A 458 38.07 -25.06 -29.88
CA GLU A 458 37.95 -26.48 -29.55
C GLU A 458 36.49 -26.98 -29.57
N HIS A 459 35.54 -26.14 -29.18
CA HIS A 459 34.13 -26.50 -28.97
C HIS A 459 33.21 -26.11 -30.13
N ARG A 460 33.63 -26.37 -31.38
CA ARG A 460 32.82 -26.09 -32.58
C ARG A 460 31.76 -27.16 -32.82
N ALA A 461 30.65 -26.76 -33.45
CA ALA A 461 29.49 -27.63 -33.70
C ALA A 461 29.84 -28.95 -34.42
N ASP A 462 30.74 -28.91 -35.40
CA ASP A 462 31.22 -30.07 -36.15
C ASP A 462 31.96 -31.10 -35.28
N ARG A 463 32.56 -30.66 -34.16
CA ARG A 463 33.32 -31.49 -33.22
C ARG A 463 32.49 -32.01 -32.05
N LEU A 464 31.28 -31.46 -31.86
CA LEU A 464 30.39 -31.81 -30.76
C LEU A 464 29.35 -32.88 -31.14
N THR A 465 29.18 -33.16 -32.44
CA THR A 465 28.20 -34.15 -32.94
C THR A 465 28.47 -35.58 -32.50
N THR A 466 29.70 -35.89 -32.07
CA THR A 466 30.14 -37.22 -31.64
C THR A 466 30.30 -37.34 -30.12
N VAL A 467 30.03 -36.27 -29.37
CA VAL A 467 30.20 -36.22 -27.91
C VAL A 467 28.89 -36.61 -27.22
N SER A 468 28.97 -37.43 -26.18
CA SER A 468 27.78 -37.84 -25.43
C SER A 468 27.17 -36.65 -24.66
N GLY A 469 25.87 -36.72 -24.35
CA GLY A 469 25.20 -35.67 -23.56
C GLY A 469 25.81 -35.50 -22.15
N GLU A 470 26.28 -36.59 -21.54
CA GLU A 470 26.94 -36.58 -20.22
C GLU A 470 28.29 -35.86 -20.29
N ASP A 471 29.09 -36.15 -21.33
CA ASP A 471 30.36 -35.47 -21.57
C ASP A 471 30.16 -33.98 -21.89
N ILE A 472 29.09 -33.62 -22.61
CA ILE A 472 28.74 -32.22 -22.86
C ILE A 472 28.43 -31.50 -21.54
N ALA A 473 27.64 -32.12 -20.64
CA ALA A 473 27.33 -31.55 -19.35
C ALA A 473 28.59 -31.31 -18.50
N LEU A 474 29.46 -32.32 -18.39
CA LEU A 474 30.73 -32.22 -17.67
C LEU A 474 31.64 -31.12 -18.23
N ARG A 475 31.71 -30.99 -19.56
CA ARG A 475 32.47 -29.92 -20.21
C ARG A 475 31.87 -28.55 -19.91
N LEU A 476 30.56 -28.40 -19.95
CA LEU A 476 29.87 -27.15 -19.63
C LEU A 476 30.12 -26.74 -18.18
N ASP A 477 30.10 -27.69 -17.23
CA ASP A 477 30.41 -27.43 -15.82
C ASP A 477 31.85 -26.95 -15.64
N ALA A 478 32.81 -27.66 -16.27
CA ALA A 478 34.22 -27.27 -16.22
C ALA A 478 34.47 -25.90 -16.85
N MET A 479 33.84 -25.61 -17.99
CA MET A 479 33.90 -24.30 -18.64
C MET A 479 33.27 -23.21 -17.75
N GLY A 480 32.12 -23.49 -17.14
CA GLY A 480 31.44 -22.58 -16.23
C GLY A 480 32.31 -22.20 -15.02
N GLN A 481 32.93 -23.18 -14.38
CA GLN A 481 33.86 -22.94 -13.27
C GLN A 481 35.05 -22.10 -13.71
N TRP A 482 35.65 -22.43 -14.87
CA TRP A 482 36.78 -21.68 -15.39
C TRP A 482 36.40 -20.22 -15.68
N LEU A 483 35.26 -19.99 -16.33
CA LEU A 483 34.77 -18.64 -16.64
C LEU A 483 34.48 -17.81 -15.39
N ASP A 484 33.94 -18.43 -14.33
CA ASP A 484 33.69 -17.77 -13.06
C ASP A 484 34.99 -17.33 -12.34
N GLU A 485 36.05 -18.13 -12.43
CA GLU A 485 37.37 -17.77 -11.87
C GLU A 485 38.07 -16.67 -12.68
N HIS A 486 37.77 -16.61 -13.99
CA HIS A 486 38.40 -15.71 -14.97
C HIS A 486 37.49 -14.55 -15.40
N GLU A 487 36.49 -14.24 -14.57
CA GLU A 487 35.50 -13.17 -14.77
C GLU A 487 36.17 -11.78 -14.77
N LEU A 488 35.89 -10.97 -15.80
CA LEU A 488 36.46 -9.63 -16.04
C LEU A 488 35.42 -8.57 -16.44
N THR A 489 34.15 -8.92 -16.56
CA THR A 489 33.05 -8.06 -17.07
C THR A 489 32.99 -6.76 -16.29
N PHE A 490 33.03 -6.83 -14.96
CA PHE A 490 32.95 -5.61 -14.15
C PHE A 490 34.14 -4.68 -14.35
N ALA A 491 35.35 -5.21 -14.44
CA ALA A 491 36.56 -4.43 -14.67
C ALA A 491 36.54 -3.74 -16.04
N ILE A 492 36.09 -4.44 -17.08
CA ILE A 492 35.99 -3.92 -18.44
C ILE A 492 34.88 -2.85 -18.53
N ALA A 493 33.67 -3.19 -18.10
CA ALA A 493 32.53 -2.27 -18.15
C ALA A 493 32.76 -1.02 -17.29
N GLY A 494 33.31 -1.21 -16.08
CA GLY A 494 33.70 -0.12 -15.18
C GLY A 494 34.81 0.76 -15.78
N GLY A 495 35.81 0.16 -16.42
CA GLY A 495 36.90 0.88 -17.08
C GLY A 495 36.45 1.74 -18.25
N VAL A 496 35.60 1.20 -19.13
CA VAL A 496 35.01 1.94 -20.25
C VAL A 496 34.15 3.10 -19.73
N SER A 497 33.28 2.83 -18.75
CA SER A 497 32.41 3.86 -18.16
C SER A 497 33.21 5.00 -17.54
N GLN A 498 34.26 4.69 -16.76
CA GLN A 498 35.13 5.73 -16.17
C GLN A 498 35.90 6.52 -17.22
N SER A 499 36.35 5.86 -18.29
CA SER A 499 37.04 6.53 -19.40
C SER A 499 36.09 7.50 -20.11
N LEU A 500 34.85 7.09 -20.38
CA LEU A 500 33.83 7.94 -20.98
C LEU A 500 33.42 9.11 -20.07
N GLN A 501 33.31 8.88 -18.76
CA GLN A 501 33.06 9.96 -17.79
C GLN A 501 34.20 10.98 -17.74
N ALA A 502 35.45 10.51 -17.74
CA ALA A 502 36.61 11.39 -17.79
C ALA A 502 36.61 12.21 -19.09
N LEU A 503 36.44 11.57 -20.24
CA LEU A 503 36.34 12.24 -21.54
C LEU A 503 35.18 13.24 -21.57
N GLY A 504 34.00 12.88 -21.06
CA GLY A 504 32.85 13.78 -20.96
C GLY A 504 33.07 14.99 -20.04
N GLY A 505 33.98 14.91 -19.07
CA GLY A 505 34.37 16.05 -18.23
C GLY A 505 35.44 16.95 -18.86
N PHE A 506 36.37 16.36 -19.62
CA PHE A 506 37.50 17.09 -20.22
C PHE A 506 37.20 17.64 -21.61
N LEU A 507 36.61 16.83 -22.50
CA LEU A 507 36.43 17.18 -23.91
C LEU A 507 35.52 18.40 -24.14
N PRO A 508 34.42 18.65 -23.40
CA PRO A 508 33.64 19.87 -23.62
C PRO A 508 34.45 21.15 -23.35
N ARG A 509 35.37 21.10 -22.39
CA ARG A 509 36.25 22.24 -22.07
C ARG A 509 37.32 22.47 -23.13
N TRP A 510 37.69 21.42 -23.88
CA TRP A 510 38.79 21.44 -24.83
C TRP A 510 38.33 21.61 -26.29
N LEU A 511 37.18 21.03 -26.64
CA LEU A 511 36.64 20.95 -28.00
C LEU A 511 35.34 21.72 -28.19
N GLY A 512 34.78 22.35 -27.14
CA GLY A 512 33.52 23.09 -27.23
C GLY A 512 32.29 22.19 -27.35
N GLU A 513 31.20 22.68 -27.97
CA GLU A 513 29.91 21.99 -28.04
C GLU A 513 29.92 20.73 -28.93
N ASP A 514 30.80 20.69 -29.94
CA ASP A 514 30.89 19.59 -30.93
C ASP A 514 31.67 18.36 -30.46
N TRP A 515 32.16 18.37 -29.21
CA TRP A 515 33.03 17.31 -28.68
C TRP A 515 32.45 15.89 -28.82
N ARG A 516 31.11 15.75 -28.78
CA ARG A 516 30.43 14.46 -28.93
C ARG A 516 30.54 13.91 -30.35
N ALA A 517 30.37 14.76 -31.36
CA ALA A 517 30.47 14.36 -32.76
C ALA A 517 31.90 13.90 -33.08
N LEU A 518 32.90 14.63 -32.59
CA LEU A 518 34.31 14.29 -32.74
C LEU A 518 34.69 12.99 -32.01
N LEU A 519 34.21 12.80 -30.78
CA LEU A 519 34.43 11.56 -30.04
C LEU A 519 33.80 10.36 -30.75
N ASN A 520 32.58 10.49 -31.26
CA ASN A 520 31.91 9.43 -32.00
C ASN A 520 32.65 9.10 -33.30
N GLY A 521 33.10 10.11 -34.05
CA GLY A 521 33.94 9.90 -35.24
C GLY A 521 35.21 9.12 -34.91
N ALA A 522 35.94 9.55 -33.87
CA ALA A 522 37.16 8.88 -33.43
C ALA A 522 36.92 7.42 -32.98
N LEU A 523 35.84 7.15 -32.24
CA LEU A 523 35.50 5.79 -31.79
C LEU A 523 35.07 4.88 -32.95
N GLN A 524 34.54 5.45 -34.03
CA GLN A 524 34.21 4.72 -35.26
C GLN A 524 35.42 4.54 -36.20
N GLY A 525 36.60 5.01 -35.79
CA GLY A 525 37.79 4.99 -36.63
C GLY A 525 37.69 5.93 -37.85
N GLN A 526 36.81 6.93 -37.79
CA GLN A 526 36.78 8.01 -38.77
C GLN A 526 37.91 8.98 -38.42
N ALA A 527 38.84 9.13 -39.37
CA ALA A 527 40.05 9.94 -39.23
C ALA A 527 39.75 11.44 -39.23
#